data_AF-A0A846BQB0-F1
#
_entry.id   AF-A0A846BQB0-F1
#
_cell.length_a   1.000
_cell.length_b   1.000
_cell.length_c   1.000
_cell.angle_alpha   90.00
_cell.angle_beta   90.00
_cell.angle_gamma   90.00
#
_symmetry.space_group_name_H-M   'P 1'
#
loop_
_entity.id
_entity.type
_entity.pdbx_description
1 polymer ?
#
loop_
_entity_poly.entity_id
_entity_poly.type
_entity_poly.pdbx_seq_one_letter_code
_entity_poly.pdbx_strand_id
1 'polypeptide(L)'
;MRNLIQIRTHPIRFLLYFEWILLILMALVEIITLYLHPQFKPPMPMPPPRSPILNLFCIASFGAMGLWLPTRDNWIDKIIYTGSEIGLILLASFVGHIRTLPLLLIILVIRNCFLFKHQSRFILTIFSFILFLLREIDRVQHIALRRPFIVPERLIYLVLSSTIFFGLVLIFLQLLVDAVLSERYSREKLAKANAQLRQYALRIEDIATLQERNRIARDIHDSLGHSLTVFNLHLEAALRLWESEP
;
A
#
# COMPACT_ATOMS: atom_id res chain seq x y z
N MET A 1 -12.05 -0.01 23.93
CA MET A 1 -11.19 0.93 23.18
C MET A 1 -11.01 0.42 21.77
N ARG A 2 -11.85 0.90 20.84
CA ARG A 2 -11.79 0.57 19.41
C ARG A 2 -10.73 1.46 18.77
N ASN A 3 -9.61 0.89 18.33
CA ASN A 3 -8.65 1.60 17.49
C ASN A 3 -9.29 1.79 16.10
N LEU A 4 -10.05 2.88 15.96
CA LEU A 4 -10.42 3.45 14.68
C LEU A 4 -9.14 3.67 13.90
N ILE A 5 -9.05 2.98 12.77
CA ILE A 5 -7.87 2.92 11.94
C ILE A 5 -7.50 4.36 11.54
N GLN A 6 -6.43 4.91 12.11
CA GLN A 6 -5.80 6.12 11.59
C GLN A 6 -5.06 5.76 10.29
N ILE A 7 -5.82 5.48 9.22
CA ILE A 7 -5.28 5.37 7.85
C ILE A 7 -4.83 6.77 7.45
N ARG A 8 -3.57 7.10 7.75
CA ARG A 8 -2.96 8.33 7.24
C ARG A 8 -2.35 8.06 5.86
N THR A 9 -2.99 8.66 4.86
CA THR A 9 -2.60 8.91 3.45
C THR A 9 -2.69 7.73 2.47
N HIS A 10 -3.61 7.86 1.50
CA HIS A 10 -3.71 7.48 0.07
C HIS A 10 -3.50 6.07 -0.54
N PRO A 11 -2.30 5.48 -0.77
CA PRO A 11 -2.18 4.39 -1.75
C PRO A 11 -2.80 3.03 -1.36
N ILE A 12 -2.90 2.71 -0.07
CA ILE A 12 -3.57 1.47 0.39
C ILE A 12 -5.07 1.53 0.16
N ARG A 13 -5.68 2.73 0.29
CA ARG A 13 -7.10 2.91 0.02
C ARG A 13 -7.41 2.71 -1.46
N PHE A 14 -6.59 3.28 -2.34
CA PHE A 14 -6.74 3.11 -3.78
C PHE A 14 -6.74 1.63 -4.18
N LEU A 15 -5.77 0.87 -3.66
CA LEU A 15 -5.65 -0.55 -3.94
C LEU A 15 -6.82 -1.38 -3.40
N LEU A 16 -7.32 -1.04 -2.20
CA LEU A 16 -8.54 -1.63 -1.65
C LEU A 16 -9.76 -1.32 -2.53
N TYR A 17 -9.97 -0.06 -2.94
CA TYR A 17 -11.05 0.28 -3.85
C TYR A 17 -10.94 -0.47 -5.18
N PHE A 18 -9.73 -0.58 -5.73
CA PHE A 18 -9.47 -1.34 -6.95
C PHE A 18 -9.86 -2.81 -6.81
N GLU A 19 -9.52 -3.44 -5.69
CA GLU A 19 -9.94 -4.81 -5.36
C GLU A 19 -11.47 -4.96 -5.32
N TRP A 20 -12.16 -4.08 -4.60
CA TRP A 20 -13.62 -4.13 -4.51
C TRP A 20 -14.31 -3.88 -5.85
N ILE A 21 -13.80 -2.95 -6.66
CA ILE A 21 -14.29 -2.70 -8.02
C ILE A 21 -14.15 -3.97 -8.87
N LEU A 22 -13.01 -4.64 -8.77
CA LEU A 22 -12.72 -5.84 -9.53
C LEU A 22 -13.62 -7.02 -9.08
N LEU A 23 -13.88 -7.17 -7.78
CA LEU A 23 -14.84 -8.16 -7.26
C LEU A 23 -16.28 -7.88 -7.71
N ILE A 24 -16.71 -6.62 -7.70
CA ILE A 24 -18.04 -6.21 -8.18
C ILE A 24 -18.16 -6.53 -9.67
N LEU A 25 -17.12 -6.20 -10.46
CA LEU A 25 -17.08 -6.51 -11.89
C LEU A 25 -17.20 -8.01 -12.14
N MET A 26 -16.49 -8.84 -11.36
CA MET A 26 -16.62 -10.29 -11.44
C MET A 26 -18.02 -10.79 -11.13
N ALA A 27 -18.60 -10.32 -10.02
CA ALA A 27 -19.94 -10.71 -9.61
C ALA A 27 -20.96 -10.33 -10.70
N LEU A 28 -20.81 -9.14 -11.30
CA LEU A 28 -21.64 -8.68 -12.40
C LEU A 28 -21.50 -9.58 -13.64
N VAL A 29 -20.28 -9.94 -14.06
CA VAL A 29 -20.05 -10.86 -15.18
C VAL A 29 -20.72 -12.22 -14.93
N GLU A 30 -20.65 -12.73 -13.70
CA GLU A 30 -21.23 -14.02 -13.35
C GLU A 30 -22.77 -13.97 -13.26
N ILE A 31 -23.34 -12.85 -12.77
CA ILE A 31 -24.79 -12.58 -12.77
C ILE A 31 -25.32 -12.47 -14.20
N ILE A 32 -24.63 -11.75 -15.09
CA ILE A 32 -24.98 -11.66 -16.51
C ILE A 32 -24.98 -13.06 -17.13
N THR A 33 -23.96 -13.87 -16.82
CA THR A 33 -23.87 -15.25 -17.31
C THR A 33 -25.03 -16.10 -16.81
N LEU A 34 -25.44 -15.95 -15.54
CA LEU A 34 -26.61 -16.63 -14.97
C LEU A 34 -27.92 -16.22 -15.67
N TYR A 35 -28.10 -14.94 -15.99
CA TYR A 35 -29.33 -14.39 -16.56
C TYR A 35 -29.48 -14.64 -18.08
N LEU A 36 -28.37 -14.63 -18.85
CA LEU A 36 -28.40 -14.88 -20.30
C LEU A 36 -28.41 -16.36 -20.68
N HIS A 37 -27.89 -17.26 -19.84
CA HIS A 37 -27.85 -18.70 -20.14
C HIS A 37 -29.21 -19.36 -20.46
N PRO A 38 -30.36 -18.98 -19.86
CA PRO A 38 -31.64 -19.59 -20.21
C PRO A 38 -32.18 -19.23 -21.61
N GLN A 39 -31.69 -18.17 -22.26
CA GLN A 39 -32.20 -17.74 -23.58
C GLN A 39 -31.53 -18.44 -24.78
N PHE A 40 -30.34 -19.04 -24.58
CA PHE A 40 -29.62 -19.81 -25.59
C PHE A 40 -29.44 -21.26 -25.13
N LYS A 41 -30.53 -22.03 -25.03
CA LYS A 41 -30.43 -23.49 -24.88
C LYS A 41 -29.97 -24.10 -26.21
N PRO A 42 -28.77 -24.72 -26.29
CA PRO A 42 -28.44 -25.54 -27.46
C PRO A 42 -29.41 -26.73 -27.55
N PRO A 43 -29.71 -27.24 -28.76
CA PRO A 43 -30.75 -28.26 -28.99
C PRO A 43 -30.45 -29.67 -28.44
N MET A 44 -29.41 -29.85 -27.63
CA MET A 44 -28.96 -31.17 -27.13
C MET A 44 -28.77 -31.13 -25.60
N PRO A 45 -29.03 -32.24 -24.88
CA PRO A 45 -28.91 -32.31 -23.43
C PRO A 45 -27.42 -32.35 -23.07
N MET A 46 -26.81 -31.19 -22.86
CA MET A 46 -25.50 -31.09 -22.25
C MET A 46 -25.67 -30.65 -20.80
N PRO A 47 -25.05 -31.33 -19.81
CA PRO A 47 -24.95 -30.74 -18.49
C PRO A 47 -24.19 -29.42 -18.63
N PRO A 48 -24.65 -28.31 -18.01
CA PRO A 48 -23.88 -27.08 -18.01
C PRO A 48 -22.55 -27.36 -17.31
N PRO A 49 -21.38 -27.20 -17.96
CA PRO A 49 -20.08 -27.45 -17.33
C PRO A 49 -19.68 -26.33 -16.34
N ARG A 50 -20.62 -25.44 -15.99
CA ARG A 50 -20.39 -24.25 -15.17
C ARG A 50 -21.48 -24.14 -14.12
N SER A 51 -21.06 -23.95 -12.89
CA SER A 51 -21.92 -23.71 -11.74
C SER A 51 -21.83 -22.22 -11.32
N PRO A 52 -22.54 -21.30 -12.01
CA PRO A 52 -22.44 -19.86 -11.73
C PRO A 52 -22.82 -19.50 -10.28
N ILE A 53 -23.70 -20.28 -9.65
CA ILE A 53 -24.09 -20.12 -8.25
C ILE A 53 -22.91 -20.40 -7.30
N LEU A 54 -22.15 -21.48 -7.56
CA LEU A 54 -20.95 -21.80 -6.79
C LEU A 54 -19.89 -20.71 -6.98
N ASN A 55 -19.73 -20.21 -8.20
CA ASN A 55 -18.78 -19.16 -8.53
C ASN A 55 -19.09 -17.86 -7.78
N LEU A 56 -20.36 -17.49 -7.70
CA LEU A 56 -20.81 -16.33 -6.93
C LEU A 56 -20.52 -16.52 -5.43
N PHE A 57 -20.74 -17.72 -4.90
CA PHE A 57 -20.40 -18.03 -3.51
C PHE A 57 -18.88 -17.95 -3.26
N CYS A 58 -18.06 -18.47 -4.18
CA CYS A 58 -16.60 -18.35 -4.10
C CYS A 58 -16.15 -16.89 -4.14
N ILE A 59 -16.69 -16.07 -5.05
CA ILE A 59 -16.38 -14.63 -5.14
C ILE A 59 -16.80 -13.91 -3.85
N ALA A 60 -17.99 -14.20 -3.32
CA ALA A 60 -18.47 -13.61 -2.07
C ALA A 60 -17.61 -14.02 -0.87
N SER A 61 -17.25 -15.31 -0.76
CA SER A 61 -16.35 -15.81 0.29
C SER A 61 -14.97 -15.18 0.19
N PHE A 62 -14.43 -15.05 -1.03
CA PHE A 62 -13.13 -14.44 -1.27
C PHE A 62 -13.14 -12.94 -0.95
N GLY A 63 -14.24 -12.24 -1.24
CA GLY A 63 -14.45 -10.84 -0.85
C GLY A 63 -14.59 -10.66 0.66
N ALA A 64 -15.37 -11.52 1.33
CA ALA A 64 -15.54 -11.51 2.78
C ALA A 64 -14.21 -11.73 3.50
N MET A 65 -13.38 -12.63 2.98
CA MET A 65 -12.03 -12.88 3.49
C MET A 65 -11.11 -11.64 3.38
N GLY A 66 -11.29 -10.83 2.33
CA GLY A 66 -10.57 -9.56 2.15
C GLY A 66 -10.92 -8.46 3.17
N LEU A 67 -12.04 -8.58 3.90
CA LEU A 67 -12.36 -7.69 5.02
C LEU A 67 -11.56 -8.05 6.28
N TRP A 68 -11.02 -9.26 6.35
CA TRP A 68 -10.38 -9.83 7.53
C TRP A 68 -8.89 -10.07 7.27
N LEU A 69 -8.13 -8.99 7.07
CA LEU A 69 -6.67 -9.09 6.95
C LEU A 69 -6.03 -9.40 8.32
N PRO A 70 -5.25 -10.49 8.44
CA PRO A 70 -4.55 -10.81 9.68
C PRO A 70 -3.46 -9.77 9.93
N THR A 71 -3.73 -8.90 10.90
CA THR A 71 -2.83 -7.82 11.36
C THR A 71 -1.85 -8.29 12.44
N ARG A 72 -1.97 -9.54 12.89
CA ARG A 72 -1.09 -10.15 13.89
C ARG A 72 0.23 -10.58 13.24
N ASP A 73 1.36 -10.33 13.89
CA ASP A 73 2.71 -10.56 13.34
C ASP A 73 3.12 -12.05 13.28
N ASN A 74 2.19 -12.97 13.50
CA ASN A 74 2.44 -14.40 13.42
C ASN A 74 2.56 -14.82 11.95
N TRP A 75 3.72 -15.35 11.55
CA TRP A 75 3.94 -15.84 10.19
C TRP A 75 3.01 -17.00 9.81
N ILE A 76 2.59 -17.80 10.78
CA ILE A 76 1.68 -18.94 10.59
C ILE A 76 0.29 -18.46 10.13
N ASP A 77 -0.26 -17.43 10.77
CA ASP A 77 -1.59 -16.90 10.43
C ASP A 77 -1.62 -16.38 8.99
N LYS A 78 -0.50 -15.81 8.52
CA LYS A 78 -0.32 -15.34 7.14
C LYS A 78 -0.31 -16.49 6.14
N ILE A 79 0.35 -17.59 6.46
CA ILE A 79 0.39 -18.80 5.61
C ILE A 79 -0.99 -19.45 5.55
N ILE A 80 -1.69 -19.60 6.69
CA ILE A 80 -3.03 -20.19 6.73
C ILE A 80 -4.03 -19.36 5.92
N TYR A 81 -3.96 -18.04 6.05
CA TYR A 81 -4.78 -17.12 5.27
C TYR A 81 -4.50 -17.28 3.76
N THR A 82 -3.23 -17.26 3.35
CA THR A 82 -2.87 -17.42 1.93
C THR A 82 -3.24 -18.79 1.39
N GLY A 83 -3.08 -19.84 2.20
CA GLY A 83 -3.44 -21.21 1.86
C GLY A 83 -4.95 -21.38 1.66
N SER A 84 -5.77 -20.72 2.49
CA SER A 84 -7.23 -20.75 2.33
C SER A 84 -7.69 -19.89 1.13
N GLU A 85 -7.03 -18.78 0.81
CA GLU A 85 -7.29 -18.04 -0.44
C GLU A 85 -6.98 -18.90 -1.68
N ILE A 86 -5.81 -19.56 -1.70
CA ILE A 86 -5.43 -20.46 -2.79
C ILE A 86 -6.41 -21.64 -2.88
N GLY A 87 -6.81 -22.22 -1.75
CA GLY A 87 -7.79 -23.30 -1.70
C GLY A 87 -9.14 -22.91 -2.31
N LEU A 88 -9.63 -21.70 -2.00
CA LEU A 88 -10.84 -21.15 -2.61
C LEU A 88 -10.69 -20.95 -4.12
N ILE A 89 -9.55 -20.42 -4.57
CA ILE A 89 -9.28 -20.23 -6.01
C ILE A 89 -9.22 -21.58 -6.73
N LEU A 90 -8.59 -22.60 -6.14
CA LEU A 90 -8.52 -23.94 -6.72
C LEU A 90 -9.90 -24.58 -6.80
N LEU A 91 -10.72 -24.50 -5.75
CA LEU A 91 -12.11 -24.98 -5.75
C LEU A 91 -12.92 -24.31 -6.86
N ALA A 92 -12.77 -22.99 -6.98
CA ALA A 92 -13.44 -22.20 -7.99
C ALA A 92 -12.96 -22.51 -9.43
N SER A 93 -11.70 -22.89 -9.59
CA SER A 93 -11.10 -23.30 -10.86
C SER A 93 -11.58 -24.68 -11.32
N PHE A 94 -11.44 -25.70 -10.46
CA PHE A 94 -11.73 -27.09 -10.80
C PHE A 94 -13.23 -27.39 -10.87
N VAL A 95 -14.01 -26.89 -9.91
CA VAL A 95 -15.45 -27.19 -9.82
C VAL A 95 -16.26 -26.14 -10.60
N GLY A 96 -15.95 -24.87 -10.35
CA GLY A 96 -16.72 -23.73 -10.85
C GLY A 96 -16.53 -23.42 -12.34
N HIS A 97 -15.41 -23.85 -12.92
CA HIS A 97 -14.97 -23.49 -14.25
C HIS A 97 -15.05 -21.98 -14.55
N ILE A 98 -14.65 -21.16 -13.57
CA ILE A 98 -14.72 -19.70 -13.61
C ILE A 98 -13.92 -19.15 -14.80
N ARG A 99 -14.50 -18.18 -15.52
CA ARG A 99 -13.85 -17.45 -16.62
C ARG A 99 -13.03 -16.26 -16.12
N THR A 100 -13.47 -15.64 -15.02
CA THR A 100 -12.84 -14.46 -14.40
C THR A 100 -11.64 -14.79 -13.50
N LEU A 101 -11.15 -16.04 -13.50
CA LEU A 101 -10.01 -16.50 -12.70
C LEU A 101 -8.77 -15.59 -12.77
N PRO A 102 -8.38 -15.03 -13.94
CA PRO A 102 -7.24 -14.12 -14.01
C PRO A 102 -7.37 -12.91 -13.08
N LEU A 103 -8.58 -12.36 -12.90
CA LEU A 103 -8.72 -11.20 -12.01
C LEU A 103 -8.68 -11.63 -10.51
N LEU A 104 -9.08 -12.86 -10.16
CA LEU A 104 -8.98 -13.38 -8.78
C LEU A 104 -7.50 -13.53 -8.42
N LEU A 105 -6.70 -14.01 -9.38
CA LEU A 105 -5.24 -14.10 -9.25
C LEU A 105 -4.59 -12.72 -9.09
N ILE A 106 -5.07 -11.69 -9.80
CA ILE A 106 -4.60 -10.31 -9.58
C ILE A 106 -4.89 -9.89 -8.13
N ILE A 107 -6.11 -10.10 -7.62
CA ILE A 107 -6.43 -9.76 -6.23
C ILE A 107 -5.57 -10.55 -5.24
N LEU A 108 -5.34 -11.84 -5.48
CA LEU A 108 -4.45 -12.65 -4.66
C LEU A 108 -3.05 -12.02 -4.59
N VAL A 109 -2.46 -11.66 -5.73
CA VAL A 109 -1.13 -11.02 -5.77
C VAL A 109 -1.14 -9.67 -5.07
N ILE A 110 -2.19 -8.86 -5.28
CA ILE A 110 -2.42 -7.58 -4.60
C ILE A 110 -2.36 -7.77 -3.08
N ARG A 111 -3.20 -8.65 -2.51
CA ARG A 111 -3.28 -8.88 -1.05
C ARG A 111 -1.98 -9.42 -0.47
N ASN A 112 -1.37 -10.38 -1.16
CA ASN A 112 -0.12 -11.01 -0.72
C ASN A 112 1.09 -10.08 -0.81
N CYS A 113 1.03 -9.05 -1.66
CA CYS A 113 2.03 -7.99 -1.73
C CYS A 113 2.15 -7.20 -0.42
N PHE A 114 1.06 -7.03 0.31
CA PHE A 114 1.04 -6.31 1.60
C PHE A 114 1.39 -7.21 2.79
N LEU A 115 1.18 -8.51 2.65
CA LEU A 115 1.33 -9.45 3.76
C LEU A 115 2.77 -9.94 3.95
N PHE A 116 3.51 -10.11 2.85
CA PHE A 116 4.84 -10.72 2.84
C PHE A 116 5.95 -9.78 2.35
N LYS A 117 7.17 -10.02 2.84
CA LYS A 117 8.39 -9.36 2.36
C LYS A 117 8.74 -9.78 0.92
N HIS A 118 9.63 -9.01 0.28
CA HIS A 118 10.03 -9.09 -1.13
C HIS A 118 10.21 -10.52 -1.69
N GLN A 119 10.86 -11.45 -0.96
CA GLN A 119 11.14 -12.81 -1.48
C GLN A 119 9.88 -13.67 -1.70
N SER A 120 8.94 -13.70 -0.76
CA SER A 120 7.73 -14.52 -0.91
C SER A 120 6.75 -13.93 -1.93
N ARG A 121 6.84 -12.62 -2.21
CA ARG A 121 6.03 -11.95 -3.24
C ARG A 121 6.32 -12.49 -4.64
N PHE A 122 7.60 -12.69 -4.99
CA PHE A 122 7.96 -13.27 -6.29
C PHE A 122 7.47 -14.70 -6.42
N ILE A 123 7.61 -15.52 -5.37
CA ILE A 123 7.14 -16.90 -5.37
C ILE A 123 5.63 -16.96 -5.65
N LEU A 124 4.84 -16.13 -4.97
CA LEU A 124 3.39 -16.09 -5.16
C LEU A 124 2.99 -15.53 -6.53
N THR A 125 3.75 -14.58 -7.08
CA THR A 125 3.52 -14.04 -8.43
C THR A 125 3.81 -15.09 -9.50
N ILE A 126 4.92 -15.83 -9.36
CA ILE A 126 5.27 -16.95 -10.25
C ILE A 126 4.21 -18.05 -10.14
N PHE A 127 3.79 -18.40 -8.92
CA PHE A 127 2.74 -19.39 -8.69
C PHE A 127 1.41 -18.97 -9.36
N SER A 128 1.01 -17.72 -9.20
CA SER A 128 -0.17 -17.15 -9.87
C SER A 128 -0.06 -17.22 -11.40
N PHE A 129 1.12 -16.92 -11.95
CA PHE A 129 1.38 -17.03 -13.39
C PHE A 129 1.31 -18.48 -13.88
N ILE A 130 1.86 -19.44 -13.13
CA ILE A 130 1.77 -20.87 -13.44
C ILE A 130 0.31 -21.34 -13.42
N LEU A 131 -0.46 -20.97 -12.39
CA LEU A 131 -1.89 -21.32 -12.31
C LEU A 131 -2.68 -20.75 -13.50
N PHE A 132 -2.37 -19.53 -13.93
CA PHE A 132 -2.96 -18.94 -15.13
C PHE A 132 -2.61 -19.75 -16.39
N LEU A 133 -1.35 -20.13 -16.58
CA LEU A 133 -0.93 -20.94 -17.74
C LEU A 133 -1.59 -22.31 -17.75
N LEU A 134 -1.64 -23.01 -16.61
CA LEU A 134 -2.32 -24.30 -16.49
C LEU A 134 -3.80 -24.19 -16.90
N ARG A 135 -4.44 -23.10 -16.50
CA ARG A 135 -5.84 -22.84 -16.85
C ARG A 135 -6.04 -22.52 -18.33
N GLU A 136 -5.14 -21.76 -18.93
CA GLU A 136 -5.18 -21.47 -20.37
C GLU A 136 -5.00 -22.75 -21.20
N ILE A 137 -4.10 -23.65 -20.80
CA ILE A 137 -3.89 -24.95 -21.45
C ILE A 137 -5.17 -25.79 -21.40
N ASP A 138 -5.76 -25.94 -20.22
CA ASP A 138 -7.03 -26.65 -20.01
C ASP A 138 -8.15 -26.07 -20.89
N ARG A 139 -8.25 -24.74 -20.95
CA ARG A 139 -9.24 -24.04 -21.79
C ARG A 139 -9.04 -24.34 -23.27
N VAL A 140 -7.80 -24.30 -23.77
CA VAL A 140 -7.47 -24.56 -25.18
C VAL A 140 -7.75 -26.02 -25.54
N GLN A 141 -7.36 -26.98 -24.69
CA GLN A 141 -7.63 -28.39 -24.89
C GLN A 141 -9.14 -28.67 -24.96
N HIS A 142 -9.92 -28.11 -24.04
CA HIS A 142 -11.38 -28.24 -24.04
C HIS A 142 -12.04 -27.64 -25.29
N ILE A 143 -11.54 -26.51 -25.79
CA ILE A 143 -12.05 -25.88 -27.02
C ILE A 143 -11.68 -26.73 -28.25
N ALA A 144 -10.43 -27.18 -28.35
CA ALA A 144 -9.93 -27.99 -29.46
C ALA A 144 -10.71 -29.31 -29.61
N LEU A 145 -11.03 -29.98 -28.49
CA LEU A 145 -11.82 -31.21 -28.48
C LEU A 145 -13.29 -31.00 -28.90
N ARG A 146 -13.90 -29.86 -28.51
CA ARG A 146 -15.33 -29.60 -28.78
C ARG A 146 -15.61 -28.93 -30.13
N ARG A 147 -14.63 -28.22 -30.69
CA ARG A 147 -14.79 -27.40 -31.90
C ARG A 147 -13.56 -27.58 -32.81
N PRO A 148 -13.44 -28.73 -33.49
CA PRO A 148 -12.26 -29.05 -34.29
C PRO A 148 -12.05 -28.14 -35.51
N PHE A 149 -13.10 -27.43 -35.96
CA PHE A 149 -13.07 -26.54 -37.12
C PHE A 149 -12.71 -25.07 -36.82
N ILE A 150 -12.23 -24.75 -35.62
CA ILE A 150 -11.77 -23.39 -35.32
C ILE A 150 -10.42 -23.15 -36.02
N VAL A 151 -10.28 -21.99 -36.67
CA VAL A 151 -9.02 -21.54 -37.28
C VAL A 151 -7.91 -21.46 -36.21
N PRO A 152 -6.84 -22.28 -36.30
CA PRO A 152 -5.81 -22.37 -35.26
C PRO A 152 -5.12 -21.03 -34.97
N GLU A 153 -4.96 -20.20 -36.01
CA GLU A 153 -4.29 -18.89 -35.93
C GLU A 153 -4.98 -17.93 -34.95
N ARG A 154 -6.32 -17.90 -34.95
CA ARG A 154 -7.09 -17.00 -34.06
C ARG A 154 -6.99 -17.41 -32.60
N LEU A 155 -6.92 -18.73 -32.33
CA LEU A 155 -6.74 -19.24 -30.96
C LEU A 155 -5.35 -18.92 -30.43
N ILE A 156 -4.31 -19.12 -31.26
CA ILE A 156 -2.93 -18.81 -30.90
C ILE A 156 -2.80 -17.31 -30.56
N TYR A 157 -3.34 -16.43 -31.42
CA TYR A 157 -3.31 -14.99 -31.17
C TYR A 157 -4.01 -14.60 -29.85
N LEU A 158 -5.18 -15.17 -29.59
CA LEU A 158 -5.96 -14.86 -28.38
C LEU A 158 -5.25 -15.34 -27.10
N VAL A 159 -4.64 -16.53 -27.12
CA VAL A 159 -3.88 -17.09 -25.98
C VAL A 159 -2.60 -16.29 -25.74
N LEU A 160 -1.85 -15.97 -26.80
CA LEU A 160 -0.64 -15.15 -26.69
C LEU A 160 -0.96 -13.76 -26.16
N SER A 161 -1.96 -13.08 -26.73
CA SER A 161 -2.39 -11.76 -26.28
C SER A 161 -2.81 -11.77 -24.82
N SER A 162 -3.62 -12.75 -24.39
CA SER A 162 -4.05 -12.88 -22.99
C SER A 162 -2.89 -13.16 -22.05
N THR A 163 -1.91 -13.97 -22.46
CA THR A 163 -0.74 -14.32 -21.65
C THR A 163 0.20 -13.14 -21.47
N ILE A 164 0.49 -12.42 -22.55
CA ILE A 164 1.33 -11.21 -22.53
C ILE A 164 0.67 -10.13 -21.67
N PHE A 165 -0.63 -9.88 -21.88
CA PHE A 165 -1.37 -8.88 -21.11
C PHE A 165 -1.37 -9.20 -19.62
N PHE A 166 -1.66 -10.45 -19.26
CA PHE A 166 -1.65 -10.88 -17.86
C PHE A 166 -0.27 -10.76 -17.22
N GLY A 167 0.79 -11.19 -17.91
CA GLY A 167 2.17 -11.03 -17.44
C GLY A 167 2.55 -9.56 -17.23
N LEU A 168 2.18 -8.68 -18.16
CA LEU A 168 2.43 -7.25 -18.06
C LEU A 168 1.70 -6.62 -16.87
N VAL A 169 0.44 -7.01 -16.63
CA VAL A 169 -0.31 -6.54 -15.46
C VAL A 169 0.35 -6.97 -14.15
N LEU A 170 0.84 -8.22 -14.05
CA LEU A 170 1.56 -8.68 -12.86
C LEU A 170 2.86 -7.90 -12.62
N ILE A 171 3.65 -7.67 -13.66
CA ILE A 171 4.88 -6.88 -13.57
C ILE A 171 4.57 -5.44 -13.15
N PHE A 172 3.60 -4.81 -13.81
CA PHE A 172 3.17 -3.45 -13.49
C PHE A 172 2.69 -3.35 -12.03
N LEU A 173 1.95 -4.34 -11.54
CA LEU A 173 1.49 -4.37 -10.16
C LEU A 173 2.65 -4.45 -9.16
N GLN A 174 3.68 -5.26 -9.43
CA GLN A 174 4.87 -5.33 -8.56
C GLN A 174 5.58 -3.97 -8.50
N LEU A 175 5.80 -3.33 -9.67
CA LEU A 175 6.42 -2.01 -9.76
C LEU A 175 5.60 -0.94 -9.01
N LEU A 176 4.27 -0.96 -9.16
CA LEU A 176 3.37 -0.03 -8.48
C LEU A 176 3.46 -0.21 -6.96
N VAL A 177 3.47 -1.44 -6.46
CA VAL A 177 3.57 -1.70 -5.02
C VAL A 177 4.94 -1.26 -4.49
N ASP A 178 6.03 -1.52 -5.20
CA ASP A 178 7.37 -1.09 -4.80
C ASP A 178 7.53 0.44 -4.82
N ALA A 179 6.94 1.11 -5.82
CA ALA A 179 6.87 2.57 -5.89
C ALA A 179 6.09 3.14 -4.70
N VAL A 180 4.93 2.55 -4.37
CA VAL A 180 4.12 2.96 -3.22
C VAL A 180 4.88 2.78 -1.91
N LEU A 181 5.53 1.63 -1.69
CA LEU A 181 6.27 1.34 -0.46
C LEU A 181 7.48 2.26 -0.29
N SER A 182 8.23 2.49 -1.36
CA SER A 182 9.39 3.40 -1.35
C SER A 182 8.98 4.85 -1.11
N GLU A 183 7.84 5.29 -1.68
CA GLU A 183 7.27 6.61 -1.41
C GLU A 183 6.91 6.77 0.08
N ARG A 184 6.31 5.74 0.71
CA ARG A 184 6.02 5.77 2.16
C ARG A 184 7.27 5.97 2.97
N TYR A 185 8.28 5.15 2.70
CA TYR A 185 9.53 5.21 3.43
C TYR A 185 10.20 6.59 3.29
N SER A 186 10.19 7.14 2.08
CA SER A 186 10.70 8.49 1.81
C SER A 186 9.93 9.57 2.59
N ARG A 187 8.60 9.52 2.56
CA ARG A 187 7.72 10.46 3.30
C ARG A 187 7.93 10.38 4.81
N GLU A 188 8.09 9.18 5.37
CA GLU A 188 8.39 9.01 6.80
C GLU A 188 9.76 9.56 7.17
N LYS A 189 10.78 9.31 6.34
CA LYS A 189 12.13 9.85 6.54
C LYS A 189 12.12 11.38 6.48
N LEU A 190 11.40 11.97 5.52
CA LEU A 190 11.23 13.42 5.39
C LEU A 190 10.51 14.00 6.61
N ALA A 191 9.43 13.36 7.08
CA ALA A 191 8.70 13.80 8.26
C ALA A 191 9.59 13.79 9.52
N LYS A 192 10.42 12.75 9.70
CA LYS A 192 11.39 12.68 10.81
C LYS A 192 12.46 13.76 10.70
N ALA A 193 13.03 13.98 9.51
CA ALA A 193 14.04 15.01 9.29
C ALA A 193 13.48 16.43 9.54
N ASN A 194 12.26 16.72 9.08
CA ASN A 194 11.59 17.99 9.35
C ASN A 194 11.34 18.21 10.85
N ALA A 195 10.97 17.15 11.59
CA ALA A 195 10.80 17.25 13.03
C ALA A 195 12.14 17.58 13.73
N GLN A 196 13.24 16.95 13.31
CA GLN A 196 14.58 17.24 13.84
C GLN A 196 15.05 18.65 13.52
N LEU A 197 14.86 19.12 12.28
CA LEU A 197 15.19 20.50 11.88
C LEU A 197 14.44 21.52 12.74
N ARG A 198 13.14 21.28 13.01
CA ARG A 198 12.34 22.14 13.88
C ARG A 198 12.87 22.16 15.31
N GLN A 199 13.31 21.02 15.84
CA GLN A 199 13.93 20.94 17.17
C GLN A 199 15.26 21.70 17.23
N TYR A 200 16.10 21.60 16.18
CA TYR A 200 17.35 22.35 16.13
C TYR A 200 17.12 23.85 16.01
N ALA A 201 16.14 24.29 15.21
CA ALA A 201 15.79 25.71 15.11
C ALA A 201 15.41 26.31 16.47
N LEU A 202 14.56 25.61 17.25
CA LEU A 202 14.19 26.03 18.60
C LEU A 202 15.41 26.10 19.55
N ARG A 203 16.30 25.10 19.48
CA ARG A 203 17.51 25.11 20.32
C ARG A 203 18.47 26.25 19.94
N ILE A 204 18.59 26.59 18.65
CA ILE A 204 19.41 27.72 18.21
C ILE A 204 18.82 29.03 18.72
N GLU A 205 17.50 29.18 18.66
CA GLU A 205 16.78 30.35 19.19
C GLU A 205 17.01 30.54 20.70
N ASP A 206 16.91 29.46 21.48
CA ASP A 206 17.19 29.48 22.92
C ASP A 206 18.64 29.91 23.22
N ILE A 207 19.61 29.35 22.50
CA ILE A 207 21.03 29.69 22.67
C ILE A 207 21.29 31.15 22.28
N ALA A 208 20.74 31.61 21.16
CA ALA A 208 20.89 32.99 20.72
C ALA A 208 20.28 33.96 21.73
N THR A 209 19.10 33.63 22.29
CA THR A 209 18.44 34.42 23.33
C THR A 209 19.29 34.51 24.60
N LEU A 210 19.89 33.41 25.04
CA LEU A 210 20.79 33.39 26.20
C LEU A 210 22.09 34.17 25.95
N GLN A 211 22.67 34.05 24.75
CA GLN A 211 23.86 34.80 24.36
C GLN A 211 23.58 36.30 24.35
N GLU A 212 22.44 36.71 23.82
CA GLU A 212 22.05 38.13 23.78
C GLU A 212 21.79 38.68 25.19
N ARG A 213 21.14 37.91 26.06
CA ARG A 213 20.98 38.29 27.48
C ARG A 213 22.33 38.45 28.19
N ASN A 214 23.28 37.54 27.97
CA ASN A 214 24.62 37.66 28.54
C ASN A 214 25.39 38.86 28.00
N ARG A 215 25.23 39.17 26.70
CA ARG A 215 25.80 40.37 26.08
C ARG A 215 25.26 41.63 26.75
N ILE A 216 23.93 41.75 26.86
CA ILE A 216 23.25 42.86 27.53
C ILE A 216 23.71 43.00 28.98
N ALA A 217 23.81 41.91 29.74
CA ALA A 217 24.26 41.95 31.13
C ALA A 217 25.70 42.50 31.26
N ARG A 218 26.60 42.13 30.33
CA ARG A 218 27.97 42.65 30.31
C ARG A 218 28.00 44.14 29.94
N ASP A 219 27.27 44.55 28.90
CA ASP A 219 27.18 45.95 28.49
C ASP A 219 26.63 46.83 29.63
N ILE A 220 25.60 46.35 30.34
CA ILE A 220 25.03 47.02 31.52
C ILE A 220 26.07 47.08 32.66
N HIS A 221 26.76 45.98 32.95
CA HIS A 221 27.78 45.93 34.00
C HIS A 221 28.93 46.90 33.72
N ASP A 222 29.43 46.95 32.49
CA ASP A 222 30.54 47.81 32.10
C ASP A 222 30.13 49.29 32.12
N SER A 223 28.93 49.61 31.61
CA SER A 223 28.40 50.99 31.67
C SER A 223 28.16 51.45 33.10
N LEU A 224 27.47 50.65 33.93
CA LEU A 224 27.14 51.01 35.30
C LEU A 224 28.40 51.07 36.18
N GLY A 225 29.31 50.09 36.04
CA GLY A 225 30.58 50.04 36.75
C GLY A 225 31.47 51.24 36.42
N HIS A 226 31.55 51.62 35.14
CA HIS A 226 32.29 52.81 34.73
C HIS A 226 31.68 54.10 35.30
N SER A 227 30.36 54.29 35.17
CA SER A 227 29.68 55.47 35.72
C SER A 227 29.85 55.60 37.23
N LEU A 228 29.76 54.50 37.98
CA LEU A 228 30.00 54.50 39.43
C LEU A 228 31.45 54.87 39.77
N THR A 229 32.43 54.37 39.03
CA THR A 229 33.85 54.71 39.24
C THR A 229 34.11 56.18 38.98
N VAL A 230 33.56 56.72 37.88
CA VAL A 230 33.64 58.15 37.54
C VAL A 230 32.96 59.01 38.61
N PHE A 231 31.78 58.60 39.10
CA PHE A 231 31.07 59.32 40.15
C PHE A 231 31.86 59.35 41.47
N ASN A 232 32.50 58.24 41.82
CA ASN A 232 33.33 58.15 43.02
C ASN A 232 34.57 59.06 42.92
N LEU A 233 35.23 59.11 41.75
CA LEU A 233 36.33 60.05 41.48
C LEU A 233 35.90 61.51 41.59
N HIS A 234 34.72 61.88 41.08
CA HIS A 234 34.19 63.23 41.21
C HIS A 234 33.91 63.62 42.68
N LEU A 235 33.34 62.69 43.46
CA LEU A 235 33.13 62.88 44.90
C LEU A 235 34.45 63.06 45.65
N GLU A 236 35.45 62.23 45.36
CA GLU A 236 36.77 62.34 46.00
C GLU A 236 37.46 63.67 45.63
N ALA A 237 37.36 64.11 44.38
CA ALA A 237 37.88 65.41 43.95
C ALA A 237 37.15 66.57 44.64
N ALA A 238 35.83 66.51 44.78
CA ALA A 238 35.04 67.52 45.47
C ALA A 238 35.41 67.63 46.96
N LEU A 239 35.60 66.48 47.64
CA LEU A 239 36.04 66.44 49.04
C LEU A 239 37.43 67.06 49.21
N ARG A 240 38.39 66.75 48.33
CA ARG A 240 39.73 67.35 48.39
C ARG A 240 39.73 68.85 48.13
N LEU A 241 38.91 69.32 47.20
CA LEU A 241 38.75 70.75 46.93
C LEU A 241 38.16 71.49 48.15
N TRP A 242 37.15 70.92 48.81
CA TRP A 242 36.55 71.44 50.03
C TRP A 242 37.54 71.57 51.19
N GLU A 243 38.48 70.63 51.33
CA GLU A 243 39.53 70.73 52.36
C GLU A 243 40.60 71.80 52.05
N SER A 244 40.82 72.13 50.77
CA SER A 244 41.83 73.11 50.34
C SER A 244 41.37 74.57 50.34
N GLU A 245 40.07 74.84 50.16
CA GLU A 245 39.44 76.15 50.34
C GLU A 245 38.02 75.93 50.90
N PRO A 246 37.76 76.18 52.21
CA PRO A 246 36.45 75.94 52.81
C PRO A 246 35.38 76.95 52.37
#